data_AF-A0A166SBM3-F1
#
_entry.id   AF-A0A166SBM3-F1
#
_cell.length_a   1.000
_cell.length_b   1.000
_cell.length_c   1.000
_cell.angle_alpha   90.00
_cell.angle_beta   90.00
_cell.angle_gamma   90.00
#
_symmetry.space_group_name_H-M   'P 1'
#
loop_
_entity.id
_entity.type
_entity.pdbx_description
1 polymer ?
#
loop_
_entity_poly.entity_id
_entity_poly.type
_entity_poly.pdbx_seq_one_letter_code
_entity_poly.pdbx_strand_id
1 'polypeptide(L)'
;LCLSFSRDLSEKINADRRGTVAHRGRHDPAFLEYLLAHQSKIRSPNKTFNFTSGVVSGRFLPSIKMSQILTPRQAEELHKAIIAYLFSSNLPKAAAALREELQIGESFDAATCKKYEGLLEKKWTSVVRLQKKIMALESQNASLQSELDNATPTSLSQRNQDPFNWLPRSPARHTLESHRDSITCVAFHPVFSTLASGSEDCTIKIWDWELGELERTIKGHTKTVTDIDFGGPRGATLLASSSNDLTIKLWDPSDDYKNIRTLPGHDHSISAVRFISSGAAGAPGSGNLLVSASRDKTLRIWDVSTGYCVKTLRGHTGWVRDVCPSPDGRFLLSAGDDYTGRLWDISLAKPDVKLTLIHHEHVVTCCTLAPPTAYAHLAQLAGLKKPPPTTDMAEFMATGSRDKTICLWDARGNCIKILTGHDNWVRALVFHPGGKYLLSVSDDKTLRCWDLAQEGKCVKVLEDAHSRFVSCLRWAPGVVREATTNDDGQNNISAIPSKIAGKPHNIQIRCVIATGCVDQKVRVFAN
;
A
#
# COMPACT_ATOMS: atom_id res chain seq x y z
N LEU A 1 -23.84 -10.47 30.06
CA LEU A 1 -25.16 -11.02 30.43
C LEU A 1 -25.04 -12.30 31.27
N CYS A 2 -24.45 -13.42 30.82
CA CYS A 2 -24.19 -14.57 31.73
C CYS A 2 -23.33 -14.20 32.97
N LEU A 3 -22.35 -13.31 32.81
CA LEU A 3 -21.48 -12.84 33.91
C LEU A 3 -22.18 -11.87 34.87
N SER A 4 -23.13 -11.06 34.40
CA SER A 4 -23.91 -10.15 35.26
C SER A 4 -25.00 -10.91 36.00
N PHE A 5 -25.66 -11.86 35.33
CA PHE A 5 -26.65 -12.75 35.94
C PHE A 5 -26.04 -13.73 36.96
N SER A 6 -24.78 -14.16 36.73
CA SER A 6 -24.04 -14.98 37.70
C SER A 6 -23.80 -14.27 39.04
N ARG A 7 -23.74 -12.93 39.05
CA ARG A 7 -23.55 -12.13 40.26
C ARG A 7 -24.84 -12.04 41.08
N ASP A 8 -25.96 -11.75 40.42
CA ASP A 8 -27.29 -11.72 41.04
C ASP A 8 -27.72 -13.11 41.56
N LEU A 9 -27.40 -14.18 40.82
CA LEU A 9 -27.71 -15.55 41.25
C LEU A 9 -26.84 -15.98 42.43
N SER A 10 -25.57 -15.57 42.49
CA SER A 10 -24.68 -15.85 43.61
C SER A 10 -25.07 -15.11 44.90
N GLU A 11 -25.58 -13.88 44.79
CA GLU A 11 -26.09 -13.13 45.95
C GLU A 11 -27.39 -13.75 46.49
N LYS A 12 -28.30 -14.19 45.60
CA LYS A 12 -29.53 -14.88 46.00
C LYS A 12 -29.28 -16.28 46.61
N ILE A 13 -28.30 -17.04 46.12
CA ILE A 13 -27.92 -18.35 46.70
C ILE A 13 -27.24 -18.19 48.08
N ASN A 14 -26.45 -17.13 48.27
CA ASN A 14 -25.81 -16.84 49.56
C ASN A 14 -26.80 -16.33 50.63
N ALA A 15 -27.92 -15.74 50.23
CA ALA A 15 -29.01 -15.39 51.14
C ALA A 15 -29.72 -16.64 51.69
N ASP A 16 -29.89 -17.68 50.86
CA ASP A 16 -30.57 -18.93 51.23
C ASP A 16 -29.73 -19.80 52.20
N ARG A 17 -28.39 -19.72 52.12
CA ARG A 17 -27.47 -20.44 53.03
C ARG A 17 -27.45 -19.91 54.47
N ARG A 18 -27.91 -18.68 54.75
CA ARG A 18 -27.94 -18.11 56.12
C ARG A 18 -29.15 -18.54 56.95
N GLY A 19 -30.12 -19.25 56.36
CA GLY A 19 -31.38 -19.62 57.02
C GLY A 19 -31.50 -21.05 57.55
N THR A 20 -30.57 -21.96 57.25
CA THR A 20 -30.74 -23.39 57.58
C THR A 20 -29.45 -24.02 58.10
N VAL A 21 -29.45 -24.30 59.41
CA VAL A 21 -28.49 -25.17 60.08
C VAL A 21 -28.82 -26.64 59.77
N ALA A 22 -27.77 -27.41 59.49
CA ALA A 22 -27.66 -28.87 59.50
C ALA A 22 -28.41 -29.68 58.41
N HIS A 23 -27.66 -30.09 57.38
CA HIS A 23 -27.49 -31.52 57.08
C HIS A 23 -26.25 -31.75 56.22
N ARG A 24 -25.34 -32.61 56.70
CA ARG A 24 -24.17 -33.11 55.95
C ARG A 24 -24.66 -34.07 54.86
N GLY A 25 -24.39 -33.73 53.60
CA GLY A 25 -24.47 -34.63 52.44
C GLY A 25 -23.42 -34.20 51.43
N ARG A 26 -22.54 -35.12 51.03
CA ARG A 26 -21.43 -34.87 50.10
C ARG A 26 -21.97 -34.34 48.77
N HIS A 27 -21.76 -33.05 48.51
CA HIS A 27 -21.95 -32.47 47.18
C HIS A 27 -20.69 -31.70 46.82
N ASP A 28 -20.18 -32.00 45.63
CA ASP A 28 -18.90 -31.55 45.10
C ASP A 28 -18.86 -30.00 45.05
N PRO A 29 -18.11 -29.32 45.94
CA PRO A 29 -18.00 -27.86 45.97
C PRO A 29 -17.22 -27.29 44.77
N ALA A 30 -16.60 -28.18 43.98
CA ALA A 30 -15.60 -27.84 42.99
C ALA A 30 -16.12 -26.95 41.86
N PHE A 31 -17.38 -27.06 41.43
CA PHE A 31 -17.88 -26.29 40.28
C PHE A 31 -18.07 -24.79 40.58
N LEU A 32 -18.57 -24.47 41.78
CA LEU A 32 -18.79 -23.09 42.24
C LEU A 32 -17.47 -22.44 42.72
N GLU A 33 -16.59 -23.21 43.35
CA GLU A 33 -15.23 -22.75 43.68
C GLU A 33 -14.37 -22.54 42.42
N TYR A 34 -14.52 -23.38 41.38
CA TYR A 34 -13.86 -23.18 40.08
C TYR A 34 -14.36 -21.90 39.37
N LEU A 35 -15.65 -21.58 39.53
CA LEU A 35 -16.27 -20.34 39.03
C LEU A 35 -15.74 -19.09 39.75
N LEU A 36 -15.53 -19.16 41.06
CA LEU A 36 -14.95 -18.08 41.88
C LEU A 36 -13.43 -17.92 41.63
N ALA A 37 -12.70 -19.03 41.50
CA ALA A 37 -11.26 -19.03 41.22
C ALA A 37 -10.93 -18.52 39.80
N HIS A 38 -11.81 -18.75 38.82
CA HIS A 38 -11.66 -18.17 37.48
C HIS A 38 -12.07 -16.69 37.42
N GLN A 39 -12.99 -16.22 38.27
CA GLN A 39 -13.31 -14.79 38.38
C GLN A 39 -12.18 -13.96 38.98
N SER A 40 -11.41 -14.50 39.94
CA SER A 40 -10.29 -13.77 40.55
C SER A 40 -9.09 -13.59 39.58
N LYS A 41 -8.88 -14.53 38.66
CA LYS A 41 -7.88 -14.44 37.58
C LYS A 41 -8.25 -13.48 36.44
N ILE A 42 -9.49 -13.00 36.38
CA ILE A 42 -9.98 -12.03 35.37
C ILE A 42 -9.83 -10.57 35.86
N ARG A 43 -9.35 -10.33 37.10
CA ARG A 43 -8.90 -8.99 37.51
C ARG A 43 -7.58 -8.66 36.81
N SER A 44 -7.67 -7.87 35.73
CA SER A 44 -6.52 -7.06 35.28
C SER A 44 -6.09 -6.11 36.41
N PRO A 45 -4.79 -5.92 36.72
CA PRO A 45 -4.34 -5.08 37.83
C PRO A 45 -4.58 -3.57 37.67
N ASN A 46 -5.07 -3.09 36.52
CA ASN A 46 -5.10 -1.66 36.21
C ASN A 46 -6.53 -1.14 36.02
N LYS A 47 -7.15 -0.71 37.13
CA LYS A 47 -8.08 0.45 37.24
C LYS A 47 -8.79 0.39 38.61
N THR A 48 -8.18 1.02 39.60
CA THR A 48 -8.85 1.45 40.83
C THR A 48 -9.67 2.69 40.53
N PHE A 49 -11.00 2.64 40.70
CA PHE A 49 -11.84 3.83 40.77
C PHE A 49 -12.36 3.97 42.20
N ASN A 50 -11.83 4.96 42.90
CA ASN A 50 -12.32 5.41 44.20
C ASN A 50 -13.63 6.18 44.00
N PHE A 51 -14.64 5.93 44.83
CA PHE A 51 -15.72 6.88 45.06
C PHE A 51 -15.89 7.08 46.57
N THR A 52 -15.59 8.31 46.99
CA THR A 52 -15.84 8.86 48.33
C THR A 52 -17.33 9.15 48.54
N SER A 53 -17.72 9.19 49.81
CA SER A 53 -19.09 9.34 50.30
C SER A 53 -19.72 10.69 49.97
N GLY A 54 -21.05 10.68 49.76
CA GLY A 54 -21.87 11.89 49.67
C GLY A 54 -23.35 11.54 49.51
N VAL A 55 -24.12 11.77 50.57
CA VAL A 55 -25.58 11.65 50.63
C VAL A 55 -26.21 12.85 49.91
N VAL A 56 -27.28 12.65 49.14
CA VAL A 56 -28.56 13.41 49.16
C VAL A 56 -29.44 13.01 47.95
N SER A 57 -30.75 13.00 48.24
CA SER A 57 -31.96 12.68 47.48
C SER A 57 -32.04 13.07 46.00
N GLY A 58 -32.79 12.25 45.26
CA GLY A 58 -33.90 12.75 44.44
C GLY A 58 -33.65 13.02 42.96
N ARG A 59 -34.32 12.21 42.13
CA ARG A 59 -34.67 12.38 40.70
C ARG A 59 -33.60 12.03 39.63
N PHE A 60 -33.96 10.97 38.89
CA PHE A 60 -33.78 10.72 37.45
C PHE A 60 -32.54 11.23 36.73
N LEU A 61 -31.76 10.31 36.14
CA LEU A 61 -31.15 10.32 34.79
C LEU A 61 -30.38 8.99 34.61
N PRO A 62 -30.04 8.54 33.38
CA PRO A 62 -30.88 8.24 32.23
C PRO A 62 -30.74 6.75 31.80
N SER A 63 -31.74 6.26 31.06
CA SER A 63 -31.73 4.91 30.49
C SER A 63 -30.51 4.67 29.59
N ILE A 64 -29.61 3.78 29.99
CA ILE A 64 -28.75 3.08 29.03
C ILE A 64 -29.67 2.11 28.28
N LYS A 65 -30.16 2.53 27.10
CA LYS A 65 -30.74 1.63 26.11
C LYS A 65 -29.63 0.67 25.63
N MET A 66 -29.32 -0.36 26.41
CA MET A 66 -28.71 -1.57 25.86
C MET A 66 -29.79 -2.25 25.04
N SER A 67 -29.72 -2.07 23.72
CA SER A 67 -30.53 -2.78 22.74
C SER A 67 -30.62 -4.26 23.13
N GLN A 68 -31.85 -4.78 23.28
CA GLN A 68 -32.10 -6.20 23.52
C GLN A 68 -31.33 -7.01 22.46
N ILE A 69 -30.23 -7.64 22.88
CA ILE A 69 -29.34 -8.43 22.02
C ILE A 69 -30.04 -9.70 21.50
N LEU A 70 -31.20 -10.05 22.07
CA LEU A 70 -31.99 -11.23 21.74
C LEU A 70 -33.37 -10.80 21.25
N THR A 71 -33.85 -11.43 20.19
CA THR A 71 -35.27 -11.31 19.78
C THR A 71 -36.17 -11.85 20.89
N PRO A 72 -37.42 -11.36 21.03
CA PRO A 72 -38.34 -11.80 22.10
C PRO A 72 -38.54 -13.32 22.11
N ARG A 73 -38.59 -13.97 20.94
CA ARG A 73 -38.65 -15.42 20.80
C ARG A 73 -37.40 -16.14 21.33
N GLN A 74 -36.21 -15.60 21.10
CA GLN A 74 -34.96 -16.17 21.61
C GLN A 74 -34.81 -15.97 23.13
N ALA A 75 -35.33 -14.85 23.66
CA ALA A 75 -35.40 -14.62 25.10
C ALA A 75 -36.31 -15.64 25.79
N GLU A 76 -37.49 -15.93 25.22
CA GLU A 76 -38.39 -16.97 25.73
C GLU A 76 -37.76 -18.37 25.69
N GLU A 77 -37.09 -18.75 24.59
CA GLU A 77 -36.38 -20.03 24.49
C GLU A 77 -35.23 -20.15 25.50
N LEU A 78 -34.53 -19.04 25.78
CA LEU A 78 -33.50 -18.99 26.81
C LEU A 78 -34.08 -19.15 28.22
N HIS A 79 -35.19 -18.46 28.53
CA HIS A 79 -35.88 -18.59 29.81
C HIS A 79 -36.38 -20.03 30.04
N LYS A 80 -36.93 -20.67 29.00
CA LYS A 80 -37.33 -22.09 29.01
C LYS A 80 -36.14 -23.03 29.25
N ALA A 81 -34.97 -22.75 28.67
CA ALA A 81 -33.75 -23.54 28.88
C ALA A 81 -33.15 -23.36 30.28
N ILE A 82 -33.23 -22.16 30.86
CA ILE A 82 -32.75 -21.89 32.23
C ILE A 82 -33.64 -22.60 33.26
N ILE A 83 -34.97 -22.57 33.08
CA ILE A 83 -35.90 -23.27 33.97
C ILE A 83 -35.66 -24.79 33.92
N ALA A 84 -35.48 -25.37 32.73
CA ALA A 84 -35.16 -26.80 32.58
C ALA A 84 -33.85 -27.20 33.28
N TYR A 85 -32.82 -26.34 33.20
CA TYR A 85 -31.53 -26.56 33.88
C TYR A 85 -31.63 -26.47 35.42
N LEU A 86 -32.46 -25.57 35.94
CA LEU A 86 -32.70 -25.44 37.39
C LEU A 86 -33.48 -26.65 37.96
N PHE A 87 -34.40 -27.22 37.17
CA PHE A 87 -35.09 -28.45 37.52
C PHE A 87 -34.14 -29.66 37.53
N SER A 88 -33.25 -29.81 36.54
CA SER A 88 -32.27 -30.91 36.53
C SER A 88 -31.19 -30.78 37.61
N SER A 89 -30.87 -29.55 38.02
CA SER A 89 -29.94 -29.26 39.13
C SER A 89 -30.58 -29.36 40.53
N ASN A 90 -31.82 -29.85 40.63
CA ASN A 90 -32.55 -30.10 41.88
C ASN A 90 -32.81 -28.84 42.74
N LEU A 91 -33.02 -27.68 42.10
CA LEU A 91 -33.30 -26.38 42.73
C LEU A 91 -34.73 -25.87 42.39
N PRO A 92 -35.79 -26.53 42.87
CA PRO A 92 -37.16 -26.26 42.43
C PRO A 92 -37.73 -24.92 42.92
N LYS A 93 -37.29 -24.44 44.10
CA LYS A 93 -37.76 -23.16 44.67
C LYS A 93 -37.35 -21.96 43.82
N ALA A 94 -36.13 -21.97 43.29
CA ALA A 94 -35.62 -20.93 42.41
C ALA A 94 -36.28 -20.96 41.02
N ALA A 95 -36.59 -22.15 40.50
CA ALA A 95 -37.33 -22.32 39.25
C ALA A 95 -38.78 -21.81 39.35
N ALA A 96 -39.43 -22.03 40.50
CA ALA A 96 -40.79 -21.53 40.77
C ALA A 96 -40.84 -20.00 40.86
N ALA A 97 -39.89 -19.38 41.57
CA ALA A 97 -39.79 -17.92 41.67
C ALA A 97 -39.53 -17.26 40.29
N LEU A 98 -38.62 -17.83 39.49
CA LEU A 98 -38.32 -17.32 38.14
C LEU A 98 -39.51 -17.48 37.18
N ARG A 99 -40.33 -18.53 37.37
CA ARG A 99 -41.55 -18.76 36.59
C ARG A 99 -42.62 -17.72 36.90
N GLU A 100 -42.73 -17.31 38.16
CA GLU A 100 -43.68 -16.28 38.61
C GLU A 100 -43.28 -14.88 38.12
N GLU A 101 -42.00 -14.53 38.21
CA GLU A 101 -41.47 -13.23 37.72
C GLU A 101 -41.59 -13.05 36.20
N LEU A 102 -41.52 -14.14 35.42
CA LEU A 102 -41.50 -14.09 33.94
C LEU A 102 -42.87 -14.33 33.27
N GLN A 103 -43.94 -14.57 34.03
CA GLN A 103 -45.32 -14.79 33.54
C GLN A 103 -45.44 -15.77 32.34
N ILE A 104 -44.67 -16.86 32.35
CA ILE A 104 -44.73 -17.88 31.28
C ILE A 104 -45.94 -18.80 31.54
N GLY A 105 -47.01 -18.64 30.74
CA GLY A 105 -48.26 -19.41 30.83
C GLY A 105 -48.12 -20.93 30.58
N GLU A 106 -49.15 -21.68 31.02
CA GLU A 106 -49.31 -23.16 31.12
C GLU A 106 -48.92 -24.02 29.89
N SER A 107 -47.67 -23.98 29.44
CA SER A 107 -47.16 -24.90 28.41
C SER A 107 -45.71 -25.33 28.67
N PHE A 108 -45.42 -25.71 29.91
CA PHE A 108 -44.15 -26.35 30.27
C PHE A 108 -44.40 -27.80 30.71
N ASP A 109 -44.79 -28.64 29.75
CA ASP A 109 -44.95 -30.07 29.96
C ASP A 109 -43.60 -30.74 30.23
N ALA A 110 -43.61 -31.86 30.97
CA ALA A 110 -42.43 -32.67 31.26
C ALA A 110 -41.61 -33.04 29.99
N ALA A 111 -42.27 -33.15 28.83
CA ALA A 111 -41.64 -33.37 27.53
C ALA A 111 -40.80 -32.17 27.03
N THR A 112 -41.24 -30.94 27.31
CA THR A 112 -40.49 -29.71 26.97
C THR A 112 -39.30 -29.52 27.89
N CYS A 113 -39.43 -29.87 29.17
CA CYS A 113 -38.31 -29.84 30.13
C CYS A 113 -37.16 -30.75 29.66
N LYS A 114 -37.49 -32.00 29.25
CA LYS A 114 -36.52 -32.97 28.71
C LYS A 114 -35.84 -32.52 27.41
N LYS A 115 -36.53 -31.72 26.58
CA LYS A 115 -35.98 -31.17 25.33
C LYS A 115 -34.89 -30.12 25.57
N TYR A 116 -35.03 -29.32 26.63
CA TYR A 116 -34.15 -28.18 26.91
C TYR A 116 -33.09 -28.45 28.01
N GLU A 117 -33.20 -29.57 28.73
CA GLU A 117 -32.35 -29.99 29.86
C GLU A 117 -30.83 -29.92 29.57
N GLY A 118 -30.39 -30.33 28.37
CA GLY A 118 -28.97 -30.30 27.97
C GLY A 118 -28.57 -29.19 27.01
N LEU A 119 -29.49 -28.26 26.66
CA LEU A 119 -29.23 -27.25 25.65
C LEU A 119 -28.25 -26.17 26.16
N LEU A 120 -28.41 -25.76 27.42
CA LEU A 120 -27.56 -24.73 28.03
C LEU A 120 -26.12 -25.22 28.18
N GLU A 121 -25.93 -26.46 28.60
CA GLU A 121 -24.61 -27.11 28.72
C GLU A 121 -23.92 -27.27 27.36
N LYS A 122 -24.65 -27.70 26.33
CA LYS A 122 -24.14 -27.80 24.95
C LYS A 122 -23.76 -26.43 24.37
N LYS A 123 -24.55 -25.39 24.63
CA LYS A 123 -24.23 -24.03 24.20
C LYS A 123 -23.04 -23.48 24.98
N TRP A 124 -22.97 -23.72 26.28
CA TRP A 124 -21.87 -23.29 27.14
C TRP A 124 -20.54 -23.93 26.73
N THR A 125 -20.52 -25.25 26.54
CA THR A 125 -19.32 -25.97 26.05
C THR A 125 -18.89 -25.47 24.67
N SER A 126 -19.83 -25.17 23.77
CA SER A 126 -19.51 -24.52 22.50
C SER A 126 -18.93 -23.11 22.67
N VAL A 127 -19.48 -22.29 23.57
CA VAL A 127 -18.98 -20.93 23.85
C VAL A 127 -17.58 -20.99 24.45
N VAL A 128 -17.32 -21.89 25.41
CA VAL A 128 -15.98 -22.09 25.99
C VAL A 128 -14.98 -22.54 24.92
N ARG A 129 -15.37 -23.45 24.03
CA ARG A 129 -14.52 -23.87 22.90
C ARG A 129 -14.21 -22.70 21.95
N LEU A 130 -15.20 -21.87 21.65
CA LEU A 130 -15.02 -20.67 20.82
C LEU A 130 -14.13 -19.64 21.51
N GLN A 131 -14.32 -19.38 22.80
CA GLN A 131 -13.47 -18.48 23.57
C GLN A 131 -12.02 -18.95 23.63
N LYS A 132 -11.78 -20.26 23.84
CA LYS A 132 -10.42 -20.84 23.74
C LYS A 132 -9.81 -20.63 22.36
N LYS A 133 -10.60 -20.76 21.28
CA LYS A 133 -10.13 -20.52 19.92
C LYS A 133 -9.84 -19.04 19.66
N ILE A 134 -10.66 -18.12 20.19
CA ILE A 134 -10.41 -16.67 20.12
C ILE A 134 -9.10 -16.34 20.83
N MET A 135 -8.90 -16.81 22.06
CA MET A 135 -7.65 -16.57 22.81
C MET A 135 -6.42 -17.15 22.10
N ALA A 136 -6.54 -18.35 21.52
CA ALA A 136 -5.47 -18.95 20.74
C ALA A 136 -5.12 -18.12 19.49
N LEU A 137 -6.15 -17.62 18.78
CA LEU A 137 -5.96 -16.76 17.61
C LEU A 137 -5.41 -15.38 17.98
N GLU A 138 -5.87 -14.78 19.08
CA GLU A 138 -5.34 -13.51 19.60
C GLU A 138 -3.87 -13.67 20.01
N SER A 139 -3.51 -14.76 20.66
CA SER A 139 -2.12 -15.09 20.99
C SER A 139 -1.27 -15.31 19.74
N GLN A 140 -1.80 -15.99 18.72
CA GLN A 140 -1.10 -16.20 17.46
C GLN A 140 -0.93 -14.88 16.69
N ASN A 141 -1.93 -14.01 16.70
CA ASN A 141 -1.81 -12.66 16.13
C ASN A 141 -0.77 -11.83 16.88
N ALA A 142 -0.74 -11.89 18.22
CA ALA A 142 0.26 -11.19 19.02
C ALA A 142 1.67 -11.72 18.79
N SER A 143 1.84 -13.05 18.64
CA SER A 143 3.15 -13.63 18.33
C SER A 143 3.61 -13.26 16.93
N LEU A 144 2.74 -13.36 15.92
CA LEU A 144 3.04 -12.93 14.55
C LEU A 144 3.35 -11.42 14.48
N GLN A 145 2.63 -10.60 15.24
CA GLN A 145 2.92 -9.16 15.36
C GLN A 145 4.31 -8.93 15.98
N SER A 146 4.64 -9.67 17.04
CA SER A 146 5.96 -9.58 17.67
C SER A 146 7.08 -10.13 16.79
N GLU A 147 6.82 -11.18 16.01
CA GLU A 147 7.75 -11.72 15.02
C GLU A 147 7.95 -10.71 13.88
N LEU A 148 6.91 -10.00 13.44
CA LEU A 148 7.03 -8.91 12.47
C LEU A 148 7.87 -7.75 13.02
N ASP A 149 7.63 -7.36 14.28
CA ASP A 149 8.37 -6.31 14.96
C ASP A 149 9.84 -6.71 15.21
N ASN A 150 10.12 -8.01 15.41
CA ASN A 150 11.46 -8.55 15.68
C ASN A 150 12.22 -9.03 14.44
N ALA A 151 11.54 -9.42 13.36
CA ALA A 151 12.11 -9.80 12.07
C ALA A 151 12.61 -8.60 11.26
N THR A 152 12.42 -7.39 11.77
CA THR A 152 12.98 -6.15 11.22
C THR A 152 14.14 -5.55 12.05
N PRO A 153 15.20 -6.30 12.43
CA PRO A 153 16.28 -5.74 13.25
C PRO A 153 17.35 -4.99 12.42
N THR A 154 17.36 -5.08 11.09
CA THR A 154 18.32 -4.33 10.25
C THR A 154 17.88 -2.90 9.93
N SER A 155 16.59 -2.61 10.02
CA SER A 155 16.01 -1.28 9.72
C SER A 155 16.08 -0.27 10.88
N LEU A 156 16.33 -0.73 12.11
CA LEU A 156 16.37 0.14 13.28
C LEU A 156 17.72 0.83 13.49
N SER A 157 18.83 0.27 13.00
CA SER A 157 20.16 0.89 13.12
C SER A 157 20.41 2.01 12.11
N GLN A 158 19.68 2.05 10.99
CA GLN A 158 19.81 3.09 9.94
C GLN A 158 18.73 4.18 10.00
N ARG A 159 17.91 4.22 11.07
CA ARG A 159 16.77 5.14 11.24
C ARG A 159 17.15 6.62 11.43
N ASN A 160 18.45 6.94 11.51
CA ASN A 160 18.96 8.29 11.78
C ASN A 160 19.39 9.08 10.52
N GLN A 161 18.93 8.71 9.33
CA GLN A 161 19.16 9.53 8.13
C GLN A 161 17.87 10.14 7.61
N ASP A 162 17.92 11.46 7.40
CA ASP A 162 16.82 12.23 6.85
C ASP A 162 16.43 11.68 5.46
N PRO A 163 15.17 11.24 5.26
CA PRO A 163 14.72 10.70 3.97
C PRO A 163 14.89 11.65 2.78
N PHE A 164 14.94 12.97 3.05
CA PHE A 164 15.12 14.00 2.04
C PHE A 164 16.57 14.14 1.55
N ASN A 165 17.55 13.72 2.35
CA ASN A 165 18.97 13.80 2.03
C ASN A 165 19.59 12.43 1.75
N TRP A 166 18.77 11.39 1.67
CA TRP A 166 19.26 10.04 1.46
C TRP A 166 19.83 9.88 0.05
N LEU A 167 21.02 9.28 -0.03
CA LEU A 167 21.67 8.91 -1.27
C LEU A 167 22.16 7.46 -1.19
N PRO A 168 22.08 6.69 -2.29
CA PRO A 168 22.53 5.31 -2.31
C PRO A 168 24.01 5.20 -1.96
N ARG A 169 24.39 4.12 -1.27
CA ARG A 169 25.77 3.79 -0.89
C ARG A 169 26.12 2.39 -1.38
N SER A 170 27.37 2.17 -1.74
CA SER A 170 27.92 0.82 -1.90
C SER A 170 28.30 0.25 -0.52
N PRO A 171 28.19 -1.08 -0.30
CA PRO A 171 27.62 -2.08 -1.22
C PRO A 171 26.08 -2.02 -1.29
N ALA A 172 25.51 -2.57 -2.36
CA ALA A 172 24.06 -2.75 -2.46
C ALA A 172 23.57 -3.68 -1.32
N ARG A 173 22.35 -3.44 -0.81
CA ARG A 173 21.77 -4.27 0.25
C ARG A 173 21.55 -5.69 -0.25
N HIS A 174 20.99 -5.81 -1.44
CA HIS A 174 20.74 -7.08 -2.11
C HIS A 174 21.25 -7.07 -3.54
N THR A 175 21.86 -8.17 -3.96
CA THR A 175 22.25 -8.44 -5.34
C THR A 175 21.50 -9.70 -5.79
N LEU A 176 20.48 -9.50 -6.64
CA LEU A 176 19.54 -10.53 -7.06
C LEU A 176 20.02 -11.14 -8.37
N GLU A 177 20.34 -12.44 -8.34
CA GLU A 177 20.94 -13.16 -9.45
C GLU A 177 20.05 -14.34 -9.85
N SER A 178 19.34 -14.22 -10.96
CA SER A 178 18.63 -15.37 -11.56
C SER A 178 18.24 -15.22 -13.02
N HIS A 179 18.38 -14.01 -13.61
CA HIS A 179 18.25 -13.81 -15.05
C HIS A 179 19.41 -14.49 -15.78
N ARG A 180 19.16 -14.87 -17.04
CA ARG A 180 20.17 -15.54 -17.88
C ARG A 180 20.84 -14.62 -18.87
N ASP A 181 20.25 -13.45 -19.09
CA ASP A 181 20.74 -12.40 -19.96
C ASP A 181 20.63 -11.03 -19.27
N SER A 182 21.07 -9.98 -19.95
CA SER A 182 21.05 -8.60 -19.47
C SER A 182 19.66 -8.18 -19.00
N ILE A 183 19.63 -7.42 -17.91
CA ILE A 183 18.40 -6.80 -17.42
C ILE A 183 18.18 -5.52 -18.23
N THR A 184 16.95 -5.29 -18.67
CA THR A 184 16.59 -4.12 -19.49
C THR A 184 15.81 -3.10 -18.69
N CYS A 185 15.02 -3.55 -17.72
CA CYS A 185 14.07 -2.71 -16.99
C CYS A 185 13.75 -3.27 -15.60
N VAL A 186 13.32 -2.37 -14.72
CA VAL A 186 12.94 -2.67 -13.34
C VAL A 186 11.77 -1.77 -12.92
N ALA A 187 10.78 -2.32 -12.22
CA ALA A 187 9.63 -1.59 -11.71
C ALA A 187 9.26 -2.03 -10.28
N PHE A 188 8.96 -1.07 -9.42
CA PHE A 188 8.47 -1.33 -8.06
C PHE A 188 6.95 -1.38 -8.05
N HIS A 189 6.39 -2.28 -7.25
CA HIS A 189 4.98 -2.26 -6.94
C HIS A 189 4.64 -1.07 -6.01
N PRO A 190 3.53 -0.34 -6.23
CA PRO A 190 3.17 0.85 -5.46
C PRO A 190 2.83 0.59 -3.99
N VAL A 191 2.30 -0.60 -3.67
CA VAL A 191 1.82 -0.94 -2.32
C VAL A 191 2.77 -1.93 -1.64
N PHE A 192 2.85 -3.16 -2.15
CA PHE A 192 3.69 -4.26 -1.67
C PHE A 192 5.20 -4.06 -1.85
N SER A 193 6.00 -4.83 -1.10
CA SER A 193 7.47 -4.90 -1.14
C SER A 193 8.00 -5.69 -2.36
N THR A 194 7.27 -5.67 -3.48
CA THR A 194 7.62 -6.44 -4.67
C THR A 194 8.31 -5.59 -5.74
N LEU A 195 9.26 -6.22 -6.42
CA LEU A 195 10.07 -5.65 -7.50
C LEU A 195 9.97 -6.55 -8.73
N ALA A 196 9.60 -6.01 -9.88
CA ALA A 196 9.65 -6.71 -11.15
C ALA A 196 10.92 -6.33 -11.92
N SER A 197 11.56 -7.31 -12.55
CA SER A 197 12.66 -7.10 -13.50
C SER A 197 12.38 -7.81 -14.82
N GLY A 198 12.71 -7.13 -15.92
CA GLY A 198 12.62 -7.67 -17.28
C GLY A 198 14.01 -7.83 -17.87
N SER A 199 14.16 -8.84 -18.72
CA SER A 199 15.45 -9.20 -19.31
C SER A 199 15.33 -9.56 -20.78
N GLU A 200 16.48 -9.57 -21.45
CA GLU A 200 16.64 -10.11 -22.80
C GLU A 200 16.35 -11.63 -22.87
N ASP A 201 16.34 -12.34 -21.73
CA ASP A 201 15.97 -13.76 -21.63
C ASP A 201 14.47 -14.05 -21.87
N CYS A 202 13.70 -13.03 -22.26
CA CYS A 202 12.26 -13.05 -22.56
C CYS A 202 11.36 -13.31 -21.32
N THR A 203 11.93 -13.29 -20.11
CA THR A 203 11.20 -13.52 -18.87
C THR A 203 11.07 -12.24 -18.05
N ILE A 204 10.03 -12.22 -17.22
CA ILE A 204 9.86 -11.24 -16.15
C ILE A 204 10.02 -11.97 -14.83
N LYS A 205 10.78 -11.42 -13.91
CA LYS A 205 10.97 -11.99 -12.58
C LYS A 205 10.44 -11.04 -11.53
N ILE A 206 9.74 -11.61 -10.55
CA ILE A 206 9.19 -10.90 -9.42
C ILE A 206 9.99 -11.29 -8.19
N TRP A 207 10.45 -10.28 -7.46
CA TRP A 207 11.32 -10.39 -6.31
C TRP A 207 10.68 -9.70 -5.12
N ASP A 208 10.88 -10.27 -3.94
CA ASP A 208 10.72 -9.51 -2.70
C ASP A 208 12.03 -8.75 -2.47
N TRP A 209 11.98 -7.41 -2.54
CA TRP A 209 13.20 -6.61 -2.37
C TRP A 209 13.58 -6.40 -0.90
N GLU A 210 12.70 -6.71 0.06
CA GLU A 210 13.02 -6.66 1.49
C GLU A 210 13.81 -7.90 1.92
N LEU A 211 13.34 -9.07 1.50
CA LEU A 211 13.96 -10.37 1.78
C LEU A 211 15.10 -10.71 0.80
N GLY A 212 15.04 -10.20 -0.43
CA GLY A 212 16.01 -10.51 -1.48
C GLY A 212 15.76 -11.84 -2.18
N GLU A 213 14.53 -12.35 -2.13
CA GLU A 213 14.15 -13.67 -2.66
C GLU A 213 13.39 -13.55 -3.99
N LEU A 214 13.52 -14.59 -4.83
CA LEU A 214 12.75 -14.72 -6.06
C LEU A 214 11.38 -15.33 -5.76
N GLU A 215 10.31 -14.58 -5.95
CA GLU A 215 8.94 -15.07 -5.75
C GLU A 215 8.45 -15.85 -6.97
N ARG A 216 8.56 -15.24 -8.16
CA ARG A 216 7.95 -15.78 -9.39
C ARG A 216 8.81 -15.50 -10.62
N THR A 217 8.70 -16.40 -11.60
CA THR A 217 9.19 -16.18 -12.97
C THR A 217 8.02 -16.29 -13.93
N ILE A 218 7.69 -15.17 -14.57
CA ILE A 218 6.61 -15.02 -15.54
C ILE A 218 7.19 -15.21 -16.94
N LYS A 219 6.57 -16.11 -17.71
CA LYS A 219 6.93 -16.40 -19.09
C LYS A 219 5.73 -16.14 -20.00
N GLY A 220 5.97 -15.59 -21.18
CA GLY A 220 4.94 -15.44 -22.19
C GLY A 220 5.29 -14.48 -23.33
N HIS A 221 6.31 -13.63 -23.16
CA HIS A 221 6.91 -12.93 -24.29
C HIS A 221 7.77 -13.88 -25.12
N THR A 222 7.83 -13.64 -26.43
CA THR A 222 8.61 -14.47 -27.37
C THR A 222 9.98 -13.88 -27.68
N LYS A 223 10.18 -12.61 -27.33
CA LYS A 223 11.45 -11.87 -27.46
C LYS A 223 11.73 -11.07 -26.20
N THR A 224 12.89 -10.42 -26.18
CA THR A 224 13.39 -9.58 -25.08
C THR A 224 12.30 -8.69 -24.49
N VAL A 225 12.16 -8.69 -23.17
CA VAL A 225 11.30 -7.73 -22.47
C VAL A 225 12.08 -6.42 -22.40
N THR A 226 11.51 -5.32 -22.88
CA THR A 226 12.22 -4.03 -22.98
C THR A 226 11.94 -3.11 -21.81
N ASP A 227 10.68 -3.05 -21.38
CA ASP A 227 10.25 -2.19 -20.28
C ASP A 227 9.05 -2.78 -19.55
N ILE A 228 8.94 -2.43 -18.28
CA ILE A 228 7.92 -2.90 -17.35
C ILE A 228 7.47 -1.72 -16.50
N ASP A 229 6.17 -1.65 -16.19
CA ASP A 229 5.64 -0.69 -15.23
C ASP A 229 4.50 -1.30 -14.40
N PHE A 230 4.38 -0.85 -13.14
CA PHE A 230 3.24 -1.17 -12.29
C PHE A 230 2.31 0.04 -12.22
N GLY A 231 1.03 -0.21 -12.39
CA GLY A 231 0.00 0.82 -12.33
C GLY A 231 -1.35 0.25 -12.73
N GLY A 232 -2.36 1.08 -12.87
CA GLY A 232 -3.69 0.61 -13.25
C GLY A 232 -4.82 1.40 -12.62
N PRO A 233 -6.06 0.89 -12.74
CA PRO A 233 -7.22 1.48 -12.09
C PRO A 233 -7.04 1.59 -10.58
N ARG A 234 -7.68 2.60 -9.97
CA ARG A 234 -7.67 2.75 -8.51
C ARG A 234 -8.18 1.46 -7.85
N GLY A 235 -7.34 0.85 -7.03
CA GLY A 235 -7.65 -0.38 -6.30
C GLY A 235 -7.25 -1.69 -7.00
N ALA A 236 -6.79 -1.64 -8.27
CA ALA A 236 -6.30 -2.81 -9.00
C ALA A 236 -4.97 -2.47 -9.68
N THR A 237 -3.86 -2.80 -9.01
CA THR A 237 -2.53 -2.68 -9.61
C THR A 237 -2.35 -3.80 -10.63
N LEU A 238 -2.05 -3.44 -11.86
CA LEU A 238 -1.65 -4.33 -12.93
C LEU A 238 -0.15 -4.17 -13.22
N LEU A 239 0.42 -5.18 -13.86
CA LEU A 239 1.76 -5.13 -14.41
C LEU A 239 1.64 -5.04 -15.94
N ALA A 240 2.27 -4.03 -16.54
CA ALA A 240 2.42 -3.94 -17.98
C ALA A 240 3.85 -4.30 -18.37
N SER A 241 4.02 -5.10 -19.41
CA SER A 241 5.31 -5.39 -20.00
C SER A 241 5.31 -5.16 -21.50
N SER A 242 6.41 -4.63 -22.00
CA SER A 242 6.66 -4.41 -23.42
C SER A 242 7.79 -5.29 -23.92
N SER A 243 7.76 -5.64 -25.19
CA SER A 243 8.75 -6.53 -25.78
C SER A 243 9.07 -6.18 -27.24
N ASN A 244 10.20 -6.70 -27.70
CA ASN A 244 10.59 -6.72 -29.11
C ASN A 244 9.68 -7.61 -29.98
N ASP A 245 8.76 -8.36 -29.38
CA ASP A 245 7.75 -9.17 -30.08
C ASP A 245 6.55 -8.37 -30.62
N LEU A 246 6.61 -7.04 -30.55
CA LEU A 246 5.59 -6.09 -31.01
C LEU A 246 4.33 -6.05 -30.14
N THR A 247 4.32 -6.80 -29.03
CA THR A 247 3.17 -6.87 -28.13
C THR A 247 3.45 -6.23 -26.79
N ILE A 248 2.38 -5.67 -26.20
CA ILE A 248 2.35 -5.29 -24.79
C ILE A 248 1.49 -6.31 -24.08
N LYS A 249 1.95 -6.85 -22.96
CA LYS A 249 1.19 -7.80 -22.14
C LYS A 249 0.80 -7.17 -20.82
N LEU A 250 -0.44 -7.40 -20.41
CA LEU A 250 -0.96 -7.02 -19.11
C LEU A 250 -1.10 -8.26 -18.24
N TRP A 251 -0.59 -8.17 -17.02
CA TRP A 251 -0.58 -9.25 -16.04
C TRP A 251 -1.29 -8.80 -14.76
N ASP A 252 -2.01 -9.72 -14.14
CA ASP A 252 -2.70 -9.46 -12.86
C ASP A 252 -1.88 -9.99 -11.68
N PRO A 253 -1.24 -9.14 -10.85
CA PRO A 253 -0.56 -9.59 -9.64
C PRO A 253 -1.47 -10.34 -8.65
N SER A 254 -2.80 -10.10 -8.69
CA SER A 254 -3.77 -10.73 -7.78
C SER A 254 -4.22 -12.12 -8.25
N ASP A 255 -4.26 -12.35 -9.57
CA ASP A 255 -4.54 -13.65 -10.19
C ASP A 255 -3.23 -14.30 -10.68
N ASP A 256 -2.26 -14.39 -9.78
CA ASP A 256 -0.99 -15.10 -10.00
C ASP A 256 -0.19 -14.67 -11.24
N TYR A 257 -0.16 -13.37 -11.53
CA TYR A 257 0.48 -12.81 -12.71
C TYR A 257 0.03 -13.47 -14.02
N LYS A 258 -1.24 -13.90 -14.09
CA LYS A 258 -1.81 -14.42 -15.33
C LYS A 258 -1.92 -13.32 -16.38
N ASN A 259 -1.67 -13.66 -17.64
CA ASN A 259 -1.86 -12.72 -18.73
C ASN A 259 -3.36 -12.44 -18.92
N ILE A 260 -3.79 -11.21 -18.62
CA ILE A 260 -5.18 -10.77 -18.82
C ILE A 260 -5.37 -10.44 -20.30
N ARG A 261 -4.43 -9.68 -20.87
CA ARG A 261 -4.49 -9.21 -22.26
C ARG A 261 -3.13 -9.15 -22.92
N THR A 262 -3.16 -9.27 -24.23
CA THR A 262 -2.06 -8.96 -25.14
C THR A 262 -2.56 -7.86 -26.08
N LEU A 263 -1.84 -6.74 -26.15
CA LEU A 263 -2.16 -5.56 -26.94
C LEU A 263 -1.26 -5.55 -28.19
N PRO A 264 -1.75 -6.02 -29.35
CA PRO A 264 -1.06 -5.88 -30.62
C PRO A 264 -1.37 -4.52 -31.25
N GLY A 265 -0.42 -3.99 -32.04
CA GLY A 265 -0.72 -2.89 -32.94
C GLY A 265 0.48 -2.05 -33.35
N HIS A 266 1.60 -2.09 -32.63
CA HIS A 266 2.84 -1.49 -33.10
C HIS A 266 3.44 -2.28 -34.26
N ASP A 267 4.06 -1.58 -35.20
CA ASP A 267 4.65 -2.18 -36.41
C ASP A 267 6.12 -2.56 -36.20
N HIS A 268 6.71 -2.13 -35.08
CA HIS A 268 8.07 -2.46 -34.71
C HIS A 268 8.23 -2.51 -33.17
N SER A 269 9.48 -2.71 -32.74
CA SER A 269 9.91 -3.03 -31.39
C SER A 269 9.43 -1.96 -30.42
N ILE A 270 8.72 -2.37 -29.38
CA ILE A 270 8.30 -1.45 -28.32
C ILE A 270 9.52 -1.24 -27.41
N SER A 271 9.79 -0.02 -26.99
CA SER A 271 10.96 0.31 -26.16
C SER A 271 10.59 0.67 -24.74
N ALA A 272 9.44 1.32 -24.53
CA ALA A 272 8.99 1.77 -23.22
C ALA A 272 7.48 1.64 -23.07
N VAL A 273 7.02 1.41 -21.85
CA VAL A 273 5.62 1.31 -21.48
C VAL A 273 5.39 1.94 -20.11
N ARG A 274 4.39 2.81 -19.98
CA ARG A 274 4.06 3.47 -18.70
C ARG A 274 2.56 3.59 -18.50
N PHE A 275 2.11 3.42 -17.27
CA PHE A 275 0.74 3.77 -16.89
C PHE A 275 0.61 5.29 -16.74
N ILE A 276 -0.46 5.83 -17.31
CA ILE A 276 -0.79 7.25 -17.16
C ILE A 276 -1.64 7.36 -15.90
N SER A 277 -1.13 8.06 -14.89
CA SER A 277 -1.89 8.32 -13.67
C SER A 277 -3.06 9.23 -13.99
N SER A 278 -4.28 8.74 -13.82
CA SER A 278 -5.47 9.59 -13.87
C SER A 278 -5.46 10.52 -12.65
N GLY A 279 -5.44 11.83 -12.89
CA GLY A 279 -5.49 12.88 -11.86
C GLY A 279 -6.66 12.77 -10.85
N ALA A 280 -6.73 13.76 -9.95
CA ALA A 280 -7.66 13.81 -8.81
C ALA A 280 -9.12 13.45 -9.17
N ALA A 281 -9.82 12.83 -8.21
CA ALA A 281 -11.21 12.39 -8.35
C ALA A 281 -12.10 13.49 -8.97
N GLY A 282 -12.83 13.15 -10.04
CA GLY A 282 -13.82 14.03 -10.67
C GLY A 282 -13.45 14.60 -12.04
N ALA A 283 -12.25 14.35 -12.56
CA ALA A 283 -11.95 14.66 -13.96
C ALA A 283 -12.67 13.65 -14.89
N PRO A 284 -13.54 14.09 -15.81
CA PRO A 284 -14.37 13.22 -16.66
C PRO A 284 -13.59 12.43 -17.73
N GLY A 285 -12.24 12.46 -17.68
CA GLY A 285 -11.34 11.71 -18.53
C GLY A 285 -10.44 10.75 -17.76
N SER A 286 -10.86 10.30 -16.57
CA SER A 286 -10.12 9.36 -15.72
C SER A 286 -10.03 7.96 -16.33
N GLY A 287 -9.33 7.84 -17.44
CA GLY A 287 -9.12 6.59 -18.15
C GLY A 287 -8.01 5.79 -17.49
N ASN A 288 -8.18 4.47 -17.44
CA ASN A 288 -7.11 3.53 -17.16
C ASN A 288 -6.22 3.46 -18.40
N LEU A 289 -5.40 4.49 -18.62
CA LEU A 289 -4.61 4.64 -19.84
C LEU A 289 -3.18 4.12 -19.65
N LEU A 290 -2.66 3.55 -20.72
CA LEU A 290 -1.28 3.11 -20.84
C LEU A 290 -0.67 3.79 -22.06
N VAL A 291 0.57 4.24 -21.97
CA VAL A 291 1.33 4.71 -23.13
C VAL A 291 2.45 3.74 -23.45
N SER A 292 2.70 3.55 -24.75
CA SER A 292 3.88 2.85 -25.24
C SER A 292 4.64 3.67 -26.29
N ALA A 293 5.95 3.49 -26.31
CA ALA A 293 6.86 4.05 -27.29
C ALA A 293 7.46 2.94 -28.15
N SER A 294 7.64 3.17 -29.45
CA SER A 294 8.13 2.14 -30.38
C SER A 294 9.13 2.67 -31.42
N ARG A 295 9.87 1.72 -31.98
CA ARG A 295 10.74 1.90 -33.15
C ARG A 295 9.99 2.24 -34.43
N ASP A 296 8.67 2.07 -34.45
CA ASP A 296 7.80 2.54 -35.54
C ASP A 296 7.64 4.08 -35.58
N LYS A 297 8.36 4.81 -34.71
CA LYS A 297 8.39 6.28 -34.60
C LYS A 297 7.11 6.88 -34.02
N THR A 298 6.25 6.04 -33.44
CA THR A 298 4.99 6.48 -32.84
C THR A 298 4.95 6.21 -31.34
N LEU A 299 4.15 7.01 -30.64
CA LEU A 299 3.64 6.63 -29.33
C LEU A 299 2.19 6.22 -29.49
N ARG A 300 1.75 5.21 -28.73
CA ARG A 300 0.35 4.79 -28.71
C ARG A 300 -0.19 4.85 -27.30
N ILE A 301 -1.42 5.34 -27.18
CA ILE A 301 -2.19 5.33 -25.94
C ILE A 301 -3.23 4.22 -26.05
N TRP A 302 -3.26 3.39 -25.03
CA TRP A 302 -4.14 2.23 -24.92
C TRP A 302 -5.06 2.43 -23.74
N ASP A 303 -6.30 2.00 -23.90
CA ASP A 303 -7.19 1.81 -22.76
C ASP A 303 -6.94 0.40 -22.20
N VAL A 304 -6.47 0.35 -20.97
CA VAL A 304 -6.14 -0.89 -20.24
C VAL A 304 -7.39 -1.74 -20.04
N SER A 305 -8.57 -1.11 -19.91
CA SER A 305 -9.82 -1.80 -19.61
C SER A 305 -10.44 -2.50 -20.81
N THR A 306 -10.24 -1.97 -22.02
CA THR A 306 -10.75 -2.56 -23.28
C THR A 306 -9.65 -3.24 -24.09
N GLY A 307 -8.40 -2.81 -23.94
CA GLY A 307 -7.26 -3.23 -24.74
C GLY A 307 -7.13 -2.53 -26.09
N TYR A 308 -7.98 -1.53 -26.37
CA TYR A 308 -7.94 -0.82 -27.64
C TYR A 308 -6.92 0.32 -27.64
N CYS A 309 -6.31 0.56 -28.80
CA CYS A 309 -5.52 1.75 -29.05
C CYS A 309 -6.47 2.95 -29.24
N VAL A 310 -6.43 3.89 -28.30
CA VAL A 310 -7.29 5.07 -28.27
C VAL A 310 -6.71 6.18 -29.13
N LYS A 311 -5.39 6.41 -29.03
CA LYS A 311 -4.69 7.49 -29.76
C LYS A 311 -3.34 7.00 -30.26
N THR A 312 -2.94 7.48 -31.44
CA THR A 312 -1.59 7.31 -31.98
C THR A 312 -0.96 8.68 -32.19
N LEU A 313 0.18 8.93 -31.54
CA LEU A 313 0.92 10.17 -31.59
C LEU A 313 2.06 10.00 -32.60
N ARG A 314 2.06 10.86 -33.62
CA ARG A 314 3.07 10.90 -34.67
C ARG A 314 3.76 12.25 -34.64
N GLY A 315 5.08 12.25 -34.70
CA GLY A 315 5.86 13.48 -34.76
C GLY A 315 7.36 13.23 -34.73
N HIS A 316 7.82 12.25 -33.95
CA HIS A 316 9.21 11.81 -34.00
C HIS A 316 9.57 11.30 -35.40
N THR A 317 10.78 11.64 -35.86
CA THR A 317 11.29 11.21 -37.18
C THR A 317 12.11 9.93 -37.09
N GLY A 318 12.50 9.54 -35.88
CA GLY A 318 13.27 8.34 -35.53
C GLY A 318 12.59 7.47 -34.47
N TRP A 319 13.29 6.44 -34.01
CA TRP A 319 12.83 5.54 -32.95
C TRP A 319 12.57 6.32 -31.66
N VAL A 320 11.37 6.20 -31.08
CA VAL A 320 11.09 6.70 -29.73
C VAL A 320 11.67 5.74 -28.70
N ARG A 321 12.63 6.19 -27.89
CA ARG A 321 13.38 5.37 -26.93
C ARG A 321 12.68 5.22 -25.59
N ASP A 322 12.11 6.30 -25.07
CA ASP A 322 11.52 6.35 -23.73
C ASP A 322 10.30 7.27 -23.69
N VAL A 323 9.45 7.07 -22.70
CA VAL A 323 8.27 7.89 -22.43
C VAL A 323 8.04 8.03 -20.92
N CYS A 324 7.74 9.24 -20.47
CA CYS A 324 7.43 9.57 -19.09
C CYS A 324 6.12 10.37 -19.01
N PRO A 325 5.03 9.80 -18.44
CA PRO A 325 3.81 10.54 -18.21
C PRO A 325 3.92 11.51 -17.04
N SER A 326 3.20 12.63 -17.11
CA SER A 326 3.07 13.54 -15.98
C SER A 326 2.22 12.92 -14.85
N PRO A 327 2.49 13.25 -13.57
CA PRO A 327 1.70 12.73 -12.45
C PRO A 327 0.20 13.06 -12.51
N ASP A 328 -0.18 14.15 -13.20
CA ASP A 328 -1.57 14.55 -13.41
C ASP A 328 -2.24 13.86 -14.64
N GLY A 329 -1.45 13.15 -15.44
CA GLY A 329 -1.91 12.45 -16.64
C GLY A 329 -2.29 13.37 -17.81
N ARG A 330 -1.90 14.65 -17.79
CA ARG A 330 -2.18 15.61 -18.88
C ARG A 330 -1.11 15.64 -19.96
N PHE A 331 0.14 15.39 -19.60
CA PHE A 331 1.29 15.50 -20.49
C PHE A 331 2.06 14.18 -20.59
N LEU A 332 2.73 14.00 -21.73
CA LEU A 332 3.71 12.94 -21.93
C LEU A 332 5.01 13.58 -22.38
N LEU A 333 6.14 13.19 -21.79
CA LEU A 333 7.46 13.49 -22.31
C LEU A 333 8.00 12.26 -23.03
N SER A 334 8.53 12.41 -24.24
CA SER A 334 9.16 11.33 -24.99
C SER A 334 10.59 11.69 -25.40
N ALA A 335 11.44 10.68 -25.53
CA ALA A 335 12.81 10.78 -26.03
C ALA A 335 12.98 9.95 -27.29
N GLY A 336 13.77 10.41 -28.26
CA GLY A 336 13.96 9.71 -29.53
C GLY A 336 15.37 9.72 -30.11
N ASP A 337 15.56 8.85 -31.11
CA ASP A 337 16.75 8.76 -31.97
C ASP A 337 16.88 9.96 -32.92
N ASP A 338 15.87 10.82 -33.00
CA ASP A 338 15.91 12.09 -33.76
C ASP A 338 16.60 13.23 -32.99
N TYR A 339 17.26 12.90 -31.88
CA TYR A 339 18.00 13.81 -31.00
C TYR A 339 17.09 14.83 -30.29
N THR A 340 15.77 14.60 -30.32
CA THR A 340 14.79 15.48 -29.69
C THR A 340 14.11 14.82 -28.50
N GLY A 341 13.84 15.63 -27.47
CA GLY A 341 12.78 15.34 -26.50
C GLY A 341 11.50 16.04 -26.94
N ARG A 342 10.32 15.44 -26.72
CA ARG A 342 9.04 16.08 -27.07
C ARG A 342 8.05 16.01 -25.93
N LEU A 343 7.40 17.13 -25.63
CA LEU A 343 6.30 17.20 -24.68
C LEU A 343 4.98 17.22 -25.45
N TRP A 344 4.11 16.26 -25.15
CA TRP A 344 2.81 16.09 -25.78
C TRP A 344 1.71 16.45 -24.80
N ASP A 345 0.68 17.16 -25.28
CA ASP A 345 -0.56 17.35 -24.52
C ASP A 345 -1.57 16.29 -24.94
N ILE A 346 -1.99 15.45 -24.00
CA ILE A 346 -2.95 14.37 -24.24
C ILE A 346 -4.38 14.69 -23.80
N SER A 347 -4.57 15.83 -23.13
CA SER A 347 -5.89 16.33 -22.73
C SER A 347 -6.75 16.73 -23.93
N LEU A 348 -6.10 17.12 -25.03
CA LEU A 348 -6.75 17.50 -26.28
C LEU A 348 -7.26 16.27 -27.04
N ALA A 349 -8.35 16.45 -27.80
CA ALA A 349 -8.93 15.39 -28.63
C ALA A 349 -7.90 14.84 -29.64
N LYS A 350 -7.12 15.73 -30.25
CA LYS A 350 -5.94 15.40 -31.06
C LYS A 350 -4.68 15.74 -30.25
N PRO A 351 -3.84 14.76 -29.89
CA PRO A 351 -2.59 15.04 -29.21
C PRO A 351 -1.68 15.85 -30.13
N ASP A 352 -1.11 16.93 -29.60
CA ASP A 352 -0.17 17.78 -30.32
C ASP A 352 1.14 17.91 -29.54
N VAL A 353 2.21 18.23 -30.26
CA VAL A 353 3.52 18.51 -29.68
C VAL A 353 3.49 19.93 -29.14
N LYS A 354 3.48 20.06 -27.81
CA LYS A 354 3.54 21.36 -27.13
C LYS A 354 4.95 21.95 -27.21
N LEU A 355 5.97 21.13 -26.99
CA LEU A 355 7.38 21.55 -26.99
C LEU A 355 8.24 20.51 -27.69
N THR A 356 9.24 20.99 -28.43
CA THR A 356 10.33 20.17 -28.96
C THR A 356 11.63 20.66 -28.34
N LEU A 357 12.28 19.78 -27.59
CA LEU A 357 13.53 20.02 -26.88
C LEU A 357 14.69 19.63 -27.80
N ILE A 358 15.42 20.63 -28.29
CA ILE A 358 16.51 20.46 -29.26
C ILE A 358 17.78 21.03 -28.65
N HIS A 359 18.73 20.16 -28.34
CA HIS A 359 20.06 20.54 -27.86
C HIS A 359 21.05 19.37 -27.96
N HIS A 360 20.58 18.16 -27.65
CA HIS A 360 21.41 16.96 -27.68
C HIS A 360 22.05 16.74 -29.06
N GLU A 361 23.32 16.35 -29.04
CA GLU A 361 24.10 16.07 -30.26
C GLU A 361 23.96 14.62 -30.74
N HIS A 362 23.30 13.79 -29.92
CA HIS A 362 23.07 12.39 -30.21
C HIS A 362 21.70 11.93 -29.68
N VAL A 363 21.36 10.68 -29.99
CA VAL A 363 20.17 9.94 -29.52
C VAL A 363 19.87 10.21 -28.04
N VAL A 364 18.65 10.69 -27.79
CA VAL A 364 18.10 10.82 -26.44
C VAL A 364 17.55 9.46 -26.01
N THR A 365 18.11 8.91 -24.94
CA THR A 365 17.84 7.54 -24.50
C THR A 365 16.77 7.45 -23.44
N CYS A 366 16.66 8.47 -22.58
CA CYS A 366 15.77 8.50 -21.43
C CYS A 366 15.27 9.91 -21.16
N CYS A 367 14.09 9.99 -20.54
CA CYS A 367 13.47 11.26 -20.20
C CYS A 367 12.67 11.15 -18.89
N THR A 368 12.61 12.23 -18.13
CA THR A 368 11.84 12.26 -16.88
C THR A 368 11.31 13.65 -16.59
N LEU A 369 10.08 13.71 -16.08
CA LEU A 369 9.44 14.95 -15.63
C LEU A 369 9.82 15.22 -14.18
N ALA A 370 10.15 16.48 -13.87
CA ALA A 370 10.51 16.87 -12.52
C ALA A 370 9.27 16.88 -11.61
N PRO A 371 9.33 16.30 -10.40
CA PRO A 371 8.27 16.42 -9.43
C PRO A 371 8.18 17.87 -8.91
N PRO A 372 7.02 18.32 -8.41
CA PRO A 372 6.87 19.68 -7.87
C PRO A 372 7.84 20.03 -6.75
N THR A 373 8.30 19.01 -6.00
CA THR A 373 9.30 19.16 -4.95
C THR A 373 10.64 19.66 -5.48
N ALA A 374 10.97 19.40 -6.76
CA ALA A 374 12.21 19.87 -7.40
C ALA A 374 12.12 21.32 -7.91
N TYR A 375 10.92 21.91 -8.02
CA TYR A 375 10.72 23.20 -8.68
C TYR A 375 11.42 24.35 -7.97
N ALA A 376 11.55 24.30 -6.64
CA ALA A 376 12.29 25.31 -5.89
C ALA A 376 13.76 25.40 -6.33
N HIS A 377 14.40 24.26 -6.57
CA HIS A 377 15.81 24.18 -6.97
C HIS A 377 15.99 24.46 -8.47
N LEU A 378 15.11 23.90 -9.30
CA LEU A 378 15.17 24.11 -10.75
C LEU A 378 14.79 25.53 -11.16
N ALA A 379 13.87 26.19 -10.45
CA ALA A 379 13.55 27.59 -10.69
C ALA A 379 14.72 28.53 -10.39
N GLN A 380 15.50 28.25 -9.34
CA GLN A 380 16.73 28.99 -9.05
C GLN A 380 17.75 28.84 -10.19
N LEU A 381 17.91 27.61 -10.70
CA LEU A 381 18.76 27.33 -11.86
C LEU A 381 18.29 28.05 -13.13
N ALA A 382 16.98 28.17 -13.33
CA ALA A 382 16.38 28.90 -14.45
C ALA A 382 16.41 30.44 -14.27
N GLY A 383 16.93 30.96 -13.15
CA GLY A 383 16.94 32.39 -12.86
C GLY A 383 15.57 32.98 -12.50
N LEU A 384 14.59 32.14 -12.16
CA LEU A 384 13.25 32.57 -11.78
C LEU A 384 13.21 33.04 -10.32
N LYS A 385 12.65 34.23 -10.08
CA LYS A 385 12.54 34.84 -8.74
C LYS A 385 11.58 34.10 -7.80
N LYS A 386 10.60 33.38 -8.36
CA LYS A 386 9.63 32.56 -7.61
C LYS A 386 9.47 31.22 -8.33
N PRO A 387 9.37 30.11 -7.58
CA PRO A 387 9.09 28.82 -8.18
C PRO A 387 7.69 28.81 -8.82
N PRO A 388 7.50 28.07 -9.92
CA PRO A 388 6.19 27.92 -10.53
C PRO A 388 5.21 27.21 -9.57
N PRO A 389 3.89 27.39 -9.78
CA PRO A 389 2.87 26.75 -8.97
C PRO A 389 3.02 25.22 -8.97
N THR A 390 2.83 24.59 -7.81
CA THR A 390 2.87 23.13 -7.68
C THR A 390 1.69 22.42 -8.33
N THR A 391 0.74 23.17 -8.91
CA THR A 391 -0.42 22.66 -9.65
C THR A 391 -0.08 22.26 -11.08
N ASP A 392 0.96 22.86 -11.67
CA ASP A 392 1.38 22.56 -13.04
C ASP A 392 2.49 21.52 -13.02
N MET A 393 2.25 20.35 -13.60
CA MET A 393 3.07 19.15 -13.41
C MET A 393 4.03 18.85 -14.59
N ALA A 394 4.39 19.86 -15.38
CA ALA A 394 5.30 19.72 -16.53
C ALA A 394 6.18 20.97 -16.75
N GLU A 395 6.54 21.66 -15.66
CA GLU A 395 7.29 22.91 -15.74
C GLU A 395 8.79 22.71 -15.94
N PHE A 396 9.32 21.58 -15.48
CA PHE A 396 10.72 21.22 -15.68
C PHE A 396 10.86 19.76 -16.07
N MET A 397 11.86 19.49 -16.90
CA MET A 397 12.11 18.17 -17.47
C MET A 397 13.62 17.88 -17.47
N ALA A 398 13.98 16.61 -17.48
CA ALA A 398 15.35 16.16 -17.70
C ALA A 398 15.41 15.10 -18.81
N THR A 399 16.43 15.19 -19.65
CA THR A 399 16.70 14.22 -20.71
C THR A 399 18.14 13.76 -20.66
N GLY A 400 18.37 12.47 -20.90
CA GLY A 400 19.69 11.87 -20.95
C GLY A 400 19.98 11.35 -22.34
N SER A 401 21.22 11.49 -22.80
CA SER A 401 21.61 11.19 -24.17
C SER A 401 22.87 10.34 -24.24
N ARG A 402 23.10 9.77 -25.43
CA ARG A 402 24.34 9.09 -25.79
C ARG A 402 25.51 10.04 -25.99
N ASP A 403 25.27 11.35 -26.05
CA ASP A 403 26.30 12.39 -26.00
C ASP A 403 26.96 12.53 -24.61
N LYS A 404 26.58 11.67 -23.65
CA LYS A 404 27.11 11.60 -22.28
C LYS A 404 26.64 12.74 -21.37
N THR A 405 25.74 13.57 -21.86
CA THR A 405 25.19 14.71 -21.12
C THR A 405 23.78 14.45 -20.65
N ILE A 406 23.39 15.19 -19.61
CA ILE A 406 22.02 15.29 -19.13
C ILE A 406 21.60 16.75 -19.29
N CYS A 407 20.52 17.00 -20.02
CA CYS A 407 19.98 18.34 -20.19
C CYS A 407 18.77 18.55 -19.28
N LEU A 408 18.75 19.67 -18.56
CA LEU A 408 17.61 20.14 -17.79
C LEU A 408 16.88 21.23 -18.58
N TRP A 409 15.55 21.16 -18.62
CA TRP A 409 14.72 22.01 -19.48
C TRP A 409 13.64 22.72 -18.69
N ASP A 410 13.27 23.91 -19.16
CA ASP A 410 12.12 24.67 -18.65
C ASP A 410 10.83 24.37 -19.45
N ALA A 411 9.71 24.90 -18.96
CA ALA A 411 8.39 24.81 -19.58
C ALA A 411 8.28 25.51 -20.95
N ARG A 412 9.32 26.27 -21.35
CA ARG A 412 9.39 26.99 -22.63
C ARG A 412 10.26 26.24 -23.65
N GLY A 413 10.93 25.16 -23.22
CA GLY A 413 11.84 24.38 -24.05
C GLY A 413 13.28 24.88 -24.06
N ASN A 414 13.65 25.83 -23.21
CA ASN A 414 15.04 26.27 -23.06
C ASN A 414 15.82 25.25 -22.23
N CYS A 415 17.06 24.98 -22.63
CA CYS A 415 17.99 24.22 -21.82
C CYS A 415 18.53 25.13 -20.71
N ILE A 416 18.19 24.82 -19.46
CA ILE A 416 18.61 25.56 -18.27
C ILE A 416 20.05 25.23 -17.91
N LYS A 417 20.37 23.93 -17.93
CA LYS A 417 21.66 23.42 -17.49
C LYS A 417 21.97 22.11 -18.20
N ILE A 418 23.24 21.96 -18.53
CA ILE A 418 23.82 20.72 -19.05
C ILE A 418 24.68 20.14 -17.94
N LEU A 419 24.38 18.92 -17.51
CA LEU A 419 25.17 18.17 -16.55
C LEU A 419 26.13 17.28 -17.32
N THR A 420 27.42 17.60 -17.21
CA THR A 420 28.50 16.85 -17.82
C THR A 420 29.25 16.09 -16.73
N GLY A 421 29.49 14.81 -16.94
CA GLY A 421 30.34 14.03 -16.04
C GLY A 421 30.40 12.55 -16.38
N HIS A 422 29.31 11.97 -16.89
CA HIS A 422 29.35 10.59 -17.38
C HIS A 422 30.32 10.47 -18.57
N ASP A 423 31.00 9.33 -18.67
CA ASP A 423 31.99 9.09 -19.73
C ASP A 423 31.41 8.32 -20.93
N ASN A 424 30.17 7.84 -20.78
CA ASN A 424 29.46 7.05 -21.78
C ASN A 424 27.95 7.34 -21.74
N TRP A 425 27.18 6.62 -22.55
CA TRP A 425 25.76 6.85 -22.78
C TRP A 425 24.95 6.83 -21.48
N VAL A 426 24.20 7.90 -21.23
CA VAL A 426 23.25 7.95 -20.12
C VAL A 426 22.09 7.02 -20.46
N ARG A 427 21.64 6.18 -19.52
CA ARG A 427 20.62 5.15 -19.75
C ARG A 427 19.30 5.39 -19.04
N ALA A 428 19.34 5.93 -17.83
CA ALA A 428 18.13 6.28 -17.09
C ALA A 428 18.37 7.45 -16.14
N LEU A 429 17.28 8.17 -15.85
CA LEU A 429 17.25 9.34 -14.99
C LEU A 429 16.07 9.23 -14.03
N VAL A 430 16.31 9.53 -12.76
CA VAL A 430 15.25 9.55 -11.74
C VAL A 430 15.46 10.71 -10.78
N PHE A 431 14.44 11.55 -10.65
CA PHE A 431 14.42 12.58 -9.61
C PHE A 431 14.20 11.96 -8.23
N HIS A 432 14.94 12.44 -7.24
CA HIS A 432 14.67 12.13 -5.85
C HIS A 432 13.27 12.66 -5.48
N PRO A 433 12.41 11.92 -4.74
CA PRO A 433 11.07 12.39 -4.38
C PRO A 433 11.08 13.70 -3.58
N GLY A 434 12.13 13.94 -2.81
CA GLY A 434 12.40 15.20 -2.12
C GLY A 434 12.84 16.37 -3.01
N GLY A 435 13.09 16.14 -4.30
CA GLY A 435 13.35 17.19 -5.31
C GLY A 435 14.76 17.78 -5.34
N LYS A 436 15.58 17.57 -4.30
CA LYS A 436 16.94 18.11 -4.21
C LYS A 436 17.93 17.44 -5.17
N TYR A 437 17.78 16.14 -5.41
CA TYR A 437 18.75 15.36 -6.17
C TYR A 437 18.15 14.81 -7.46
N LEU A 438 19.00 14.67 -8.48
CA LEU A 438 18.75 13.88 -9.67
C LEU A 438 19.74 12.72 -9.68
N LEU A 439 19.26 11.50 -9.91
CA LEU A 439 20.10 10.31 -10.05
C LEU A 439 20.16 9.92 -11.52
N SER A 440 21.34 9.51 -11.97
CA SER A 440 21.57 9.03 -13.33
C SER A 440 22.42 7.77 -13.33
N VAL A 441 22.20 6.94 -14.35
CA VAL A 441 22.99 5.75 -14.62
C VAL A 441 23.46 5.74 -16.06
N SER A 442 24.62 5.15 -16.32
CA SER A 442 25.26 5.17 -17.64
C SER A 442 25.98 3.86 -17.98
N ASP A 443 26.32 3.71 -19.25
CA ASP A 443 27.21 2.68 -19.77
C ASP A 443 28.66 2.85 -19.28
N ASP A 444 28.98 3.91 -18.54
CA ASP A 444 30.26 4.03 -17.80
C ASP A 444 30.30 3.17 -16.52
N LYS A 445 29.22 2.40 -16.27
CA LYS A 445 29.02 1.53 -15.08
C LYS A 445 28.75 2.29 -13.79
N THR A 446 28.62 3.61 -13.86
CA THR A 446 28.46 4.43 -12.67
C THR A 446 26.99 4.80 -12.43
N LEU A 447 26.65 4.91 -11.15
CA LEU A 447 25.47 5.67 -10.72
C LEU A 447 25.93 7.00 -10.14
N ARG A 448 25.39 8.11 -10.65
CA ARG A 448 25.74 9.46 -10.21
C ARG A 448 24.57 10.17 -9.57
N CYS A 449 24.85 10.96 -8.53
CA CYS A 449 23.89 11.81 -7.84
C CYS A 449 24.28 13.28 -8.03
N TRP A 450 23.38 14.04 -8.64
CA TRP A 450 23.53 15.45 -8.94
C TRP A 450 22.70 16.26 -7.96
N ASP A 451 23.30 17.26 -7.32
CA ASP A 451 22.60 18.17 -6.40
C ASP A 451 22.08 19.39 -7.16
N LEU A 452 20.76 19.48 -7.29
CA LEU A 452 20.08 20.55 -8.00
C LEU A 452 20.09 21.86 -7.20
N ALA A 453 20.26 21.80 -5.88
CA ALA A 453 20.42 23.00 -5.05
C ALA A 453 21.81 23.63 -5.19
N GLN A 454 22.82 22.84 -5.59
CA GLN A 454 24.19 23.31 -5.85
C GLN A 454 24.49 23.33 -7.36
N GLU A 455 23.60 23.95 -8.13
CA GLU A 455 23.74 24.17 -9.57
C GLU A 455 23.94 22.89 -10.43
N GLY A 456 23.47 21.74 -9.94
CA GLY A 456 23.64 20.47 -10.63
C GLY A 456 25.03 19.87 -10.46
N LYS A 457 25.77 20.19 -9.39
CA LYS A 457 27.07 19.56 -9.12
C LYS A 457 26.92 18.06 -8.86
N CYS A 458 27.82 17.25 -9.43
CA CYS A 458 27.92 15.84 -9.08
C CYS A 458 28.47 15.70 -7.65
N VAL A 459 27.60 15.32 -6.70
CA VAL A 459 27.97 15.16 -5.28
C VAL A 459 28.46 13.75 -5.01
N LYS A 460 27.98 12.76 -5.77
CA LYS A 460 28.33 11.37 -5.54
C LYS A 460 28.44 10.57 -6.83
N VAL A 461 29.45 9.72 -6.89
CA VAL A 461 29.64 8.72 -7.93
C VAL A 461 29.79 7.36 -7.25
N LEU A 462 29.02 6.37 -7.69
CA LEU A 462 29.16 4.98 -7.29
C LEU A 462 29.76 4.22 -8.47
N GLU A 463 31.08 4.04 -8.46
CA GLU A 463 31.84 3.39 -9.53
C GLU A 463 31.91 1.87 -9.35
N ASP A 464 32.11 1.40 -8.12
CA ASP A 464 32.28 -0.03 -7.81
C ASP A 464 30.95 -0.77 -7.56
N ALA A 465 29.82 -0.10 -7.78
CA ALA A 465 28.52 -0.71 -7.53
C ALA A 465 28.18 -1.78 -8.59
N HIS A 466 28.65 -1.62 -9.83
CA HIS A 466 28.26 -2.46 -10.97
C HIS A 466 29.49 -2.97 -11.73
N SER A 467 29.44 -4.23 -12.17
CA SER A 467 30.57 -4.82 -12.90
C SER A 467 30.57 -4.46 -14.40
N ARG A 468 29.39 -4.15 -14.94
CA ARG A 468 29.12 -3.78 -16.33
C ARG A 468 28.12 -2.62 -16.43
N PHE A 469 27.71 -2.29 -17.65
CA PHE A 469 26.85 -1.16 -17.97
C PHE A 469 25.53 -1.23 -17.21
N VAL A 470 25.07 -0.09 -16.72
CA VAL A 470 23.81 0.00 -15.97
C VAL A 470 22.71 0.40 -16.93
N SER A 471 21.73 -0.49 -17.11
CA SER A 471 20.71 -0.37 -18.15
C SER A 471 19.48 0.41 -17.70
N CYS A 472 19.09 0.29 -16.42
CA CYS A 472 17.90 0.94 -15.90
C CYS A 472 18.03 1.31 -14.42
N LEU A 473 17.25 2.32 -14.00
CA LEU A 473 17.17 2.83 -12.64
C LEU A 473 15.71 3.13 -12.31
N ARG A 474 15.25 2.71 -11.13
CA ARG A 474 13.93 3.09 -10.61
C ARG A 474 14.00 3.40 -9.12
N TRP A 475 13.20 4.39 -8.72
CA TRP A 475 12.99 4.73 -7.31
C TRP A 475 11.69 4.11 -6.81
N ALA A 476 11.68 3.61 -5.58
CA ALA A 476 10.48 2.99 -4.99
C ALA A 476 9.40 4.04 -4.69
N PRO A 477 8.17 3.87 -5.17
CA PRO A 477 7.08 4.82 -4.94
C PRO A 477 6.84 5.05 -3.43
N GLY A 478 6.48 6.28 -3.07
CA GLY A 478 6.22 6.65 -1.68
C GLY A 478 4.94 6.01 -1.14
N VAL A 479 4.90 5.77 0.17
CA VAL A 479 3.70 5.21 0.83
C VAL A 479 2.71 6.32 1.09
N VAL A 480 1.51 6.20 0.53
CA VAL A 480 0.36 6.97 0.98
C VAL A 480 -0.12 6.34 2.28
N ARG A 481 0.19 6.96 3.42
CA ARG A 481 -0.51 6.64 4.67
C ARG A 481 -1.85 7.37 4.64
N GLU A 482 -2.95 6.63 4.60
CA GLU A 482 -4.24 7.20 4.96
C GLU A 482 -4.13 7.74 6.37
N ALA A 483 -4.52 9.00 6.57
CA ALA A 483 -4.60 9.57 7.90
C ALA A 483 -5.61 8.73 8.67
N THR A 484 -5.16 7.96 9.64
CA THR A 484 -6.03 7.39 10.67
C THR A 484 -6.74 8.58 11.31
N THR A 485 -8.04 8.72 11.04
CA THR A 485 -8.89 9.64 11.77
C THR A 485 -8.96 9.15 13.21
N ASN A 486 -8.05 9.62 14.05
CA ASN A 486 -8.22 9.61 15.48
C ASN A 486 -9.35 10.61 15.76
N ASP A 487 -10.56 10.09 15.87
CA ASP A 487 -11.74 10.81 16.31
C ASP A 487 -11.61 11.07 17.83
N ASP A 488 -10.76 12.05 18.18
CA ASP A 488 -10.82 12.66 19.51
C ASP A 488 -11.88 13.76 19.46
N GLY A 489 -13.07 13.40 19.94
CA GLY A 489 -14.19 14.31 20.09
C GLY A 489 -13.86 15.48 21.01
N GLN A 490 -13.64 16.64 20.43
CA GLN A 490 -13.86 17.93 21.09
C GLN A 490 -14.68 18.85 20.19
N ASN A 491 -15.98 18.88 20.50
CA ASN A 491 -16.92 19.89 20.05
C ASN A 491 -16.40 21.28 20.40
N ASN A 492 -16.16 22.12 19.40
CA ASN A 492 -16.36 23.55 19.55
C ASN A 492 -16.92 24.16 18.26
N ILE A 493 -18.20 24.54 18.33
CA ILE A 493 -18.96 25.23 17.30
C ILE A 493 -18.61 26.72 17.41
N SER A 494 -17.91 27.28 16.42
CA SER A 494 -18.13 28.62 15.83
C SER A 494 -16.91 29.11 15.04
N ALA A 495 -17.00 29.08 13.70
CA ALA A 495 -16.56 30.15 12.79
C ALA A 495 -16.61 29.70 11.31
N ILE A 496 -16.98 30.65 10.46
CA ILE A 496 -17.34 30.63 9.03
C ILE A 496 -16.19 30.15 8.10
N PRO A 497 -16.47 29.55 6.92
CA PRO A 497 -15.53 28.70 6.20
C PRO A 497 -14.57 29.51 5.32
N SER A 498 -13.27 29.24 5.46
CA SER A 498 -12.26 29.73 4.52
C SER A 498 -11.45 28.57 3.93
N LYS A 499 -11.50 28.49 2.60
CA LYS A 499 -10.55 27.83 1.67
C LYS A 499 -10.11 26.40 2.03
N ILE A 500 -10.79 25.43 1.42
CA ILE A 500 -10.27 24.07 1.21
C ILE A 500 -9.14 24.14 0.18
N ALA A 501 -7.93 24.43 0.65
CA ALA A 501 -6.70 24.06 -0.04
C ALA A 501 -6.35 22.64 0.44
N GLY A 502 -6.46 21.66 -0.46
CA GLY A 502 -6.09 20.27 -0.17
C GLY A 502 -4.65 20.21 0.30
N LYS A 503 -4.44 19.81 1.56
CA LYS A 503 -3.11 19.44 2.06
C LYS A 503 -2.63 18.25 1.20
N PRO A 504 -1.41 18.27 0.66
CA PRO A 504 -0.89 17.11 -0.07
C PRO A 504 -0.84 15.94 0.92
N HIS A 505 -1.35 14.78 0.49
CA HIS A 505 -1.22 13.54 1.24
C HIS A 505 0.21 13.40 1.76
N ASN A 506 0.38 13.07 3.05
CA ASN A 506 1.69 12.94 3.68
C ASN A 506 2.36 11.65 3.15
N ILE A 507 2.89 11.71 1.93
CA ILE A 507 3.53 10.61 1.22
C ILE A 507 4.89 10.39 1.88
N GLN A 508 5.07 9.25 2.55
CA GLN A 508 6.35 8.90 3.14
C GLN A 508 7.32 8.46 2.04
N ILE A 509 8.48 9.12 1.95
CA ILE A 509 9.54 8.75 1.01
C ILE A 509 10.11 7.38 1.41
N ARG A 510 10.04 6.40 0.51
CA ARG A 510 10.77 5.13 0.63
C ARG A 510 12.18 5.35 0.06
N CYS A 511 13.21 5.27 0.92
CA CYS A 511 14.61 5.40 0.52
C CYS A 511 15.13 4.09 -0.07
N VAL A 512 14.58 3.71 -1.22
CA VAL A 512 14.92 2.48 -1.91
C VAL A 512 15.01 2.75 -3.40
N ILE A 513 16.12 2.33 -4.00
CA ILE A 513 16.30 2.33 -5.45
C ILE A 513 16.72 0.95 -5.92
N ALA A 514 16.32 0.61 -7.14
CA ALA A 514 16.78 -0.58 -7.82
C ALA A 514 17.44 -0.21 -9.14
N THR A 515 18.49 -0.95 -9.47
CA THR A 515 19.23 -0.81 -10.72
C THR A 515 19.32 -2.16 -11.41
N GLY A 516 19.16 -2.15 -12.72
CA GLY A 516 19.43 -3.29 -13.59
C GLY A 516 20.76 -3.10 -14.30
N CYS A 517 21.47 -4.19 -14.51
CA CYS A 517 22.77 -4.17 -15.15
C CYS A 517 22.87 -5.26 -16.22
N VAL A 518 23.74 -5.03 -17.20
CA VAL A 518 24.08 -5.99 -18.26
C VAL A 518 24.78 -7.23 -17.69
N ASP A 519 25.26 -7.19 -16.45
CA ASP A 519 25.81 -8.35 -15.73
C ASP A 519 24.75 -9.32 -15.19
N GLN A 520 23.48 -9.17 -15.60
CA GLN A 520 22.36 -10.06 -15.28
C GLN A 520 21.92 -9.99 -13.81
N LYS A 521 22.41 -8.99 -13.05
CA LYS A 521 22.08 -8.81 -11.63
C LYS A 521 21.25 -7.57 -11.40
N VAL A 522 20.17 -7.70 -10.63
CA VAL A 522 19.39 -6.56 -10.11
C VAL A 522 19.98 -6.18 -8.76
N ARG A 523 20.33 -4.91 -8.57
CA ARG A 523 20.86 -4.42 -7.29
C ARG A 523 19.87 -3.50 -6.63
N VAL A 524 19.57 -3.78 -5.37
CA VAL A 524 18.68 -2.97 -4.53
C VAL A 524 19.52 -2.23 -3.50
N PHE A 525 19.39 -0.91 -3.50
CA PHE A 525 19.98 -0.04 -2.48
C PHE A 525 18.87 0.45 -1.58
N ALA A 526 18.94 0.08 -0.31
CA ALA A 526 18.01 0.51 0.73
C ALA A 526 18.79 0.83 2.01
N ASN A 527 18.14 1.48 2.96
CA ASN A 527 18.66 1.66 4.33
C ASN A 527 18.76 0.33 5.09
#